data_AF-A0A956L7G9-F1
#
_entry.id   AF-A0A956L7G9-F1
#
_cell.length_a   1.000
_cell.length_b   1.000
_cell.length_c   1.000
_cell.angle_alpha   90.00
_cell.angle_beta   90.00
_cell.angle_gamma   90.00
#
_symmetry.space_group_name_H-M   'P 1'
#
loop_
_entity.id
_entity.type
_entity.pdbx_description
1 polymer ?
#
loop_
_entity_poly.entity_id
_entity_poly.type
_entity_poly.pdbx_seq_one_letter_code
_entity_poly.pdbx_strand_id
1 'polypeptide(L)'
;GAAALWLVALPTEHDHPVVLSSAAVGSVLYLAVVGTVVTFTLYYWLLRFVSASRLSLIAYVTPAIALWLGWAAGDEPLTGSTVAGSALVVAGIVLALRR
;
A
#
# COMPACT_ATOMS: atom_id res chain seq x y z
N GLY A 1 -8.11 6.91 15.70
CA GLY A 1 -8.05 6.66 14.25
C GLY A 1 -9.17 7.39 13.55
N ALA A 2 -10.33 6.74 13.36
CA ALA A 2 -11.48 7.30 12.64
C ALA A 2 -11.98 8.64 13.21
N ALA A 3 -12.10 8.78 14.53
CA ALA A 3 -12.54 10.04 15.15
C ALA A 3 -11.57 11.22 14.91
N ALA A 4 -10.27 10.94 14.89
CA ALA A 4 -9.25 11.96 14.60
C ALA A 4 -9.26 12.34 13.11
N LEU A 5 -9.45 11.37 12.21
CA LEU A 5 -9.64 11.63 10.79
C LEU A 5 -10.92 12.44 10.54
N TRP A 6 -12.01 12.14 11.25
CA TRP A 6 -13.25 12.91 11.21
C TRP A 6 -13.05 14.36 11.65
N LEU A 7 -12.32 14.60 12.74
CA LEU A 7 -12.02 15.95 13.23
C LEU A 7 -11.16 16.76 12.25
N VAL A 8 -10.29 16.10 11.48
CA VAL A 8 -9.46 16.74 10.44
C VAL A 8 -10.24 16.95 9.14
N ALA A 9 -11.11 16.00 8.78
CA ALA A 9 -11.95 16.06 7.59
C ALA A 9 -12.98 17.20 7.67
N LEU A 10 -13.54 17.45 8.85
CA LEU A 10 -14.48 18.55 9.08
C LEU A 10 -13.94 19.86 8.50
N PRO A 11 -12.80 20.45 8.92
CA PRO A 11 -12.33 21.72 8.36
C PRO A 11 -11.77 21.65 6.93
N THR A 12 -11.42 20.48 6.40
CA THR A 12 -10.72 20.35 5.10
C THR A 12 -11.62 19.96 3.92
N GLU A 13 -12.72 19.25 4.17
CA GLU A 13 -13.62 18.73 3.12
C GLU A 13 -15.01 19.39 3.11
N HIS A 14 -15.20 20.50 3.84
CA HIS A 14 -16.51 21.18 4.04
C HIS A 14 -17.30 21.41 2.74
N ASP A 15 -16.63 21.69 1.62
CA ASP A 15 -17.25 22.06 0.35
C ASP A 15 -17.27 20.94 -0.70
N HIS A 16 -16.78 19.75 -0.38
CA HIS A 16 -16.74 18.63 -1.32
C HIS A 16 -17.96 17.70 -1.13
N PRO A 17 -18.85 17.55 -2.13
CA PRO A 17 -19.95 16.61 -2.01
C PRO A 17 -19.40 15.19 -1.90
N VAL A 18 -19.82 14.46 -0.86
CA VAL A 18 -19.47 13.05 -0.68
C VAL A 18 -20.20 12.23 -1.73
N VAL A 19 -19.55 12.02 -2.88
CA VAL A 19 -20.09 11.19 -3.95
C VAL A 19 -19.73 9.73 -3.66
N LEU A 20 -20.68 8.99 -3.09
CA LEU A 20 -20.57 7.54 -2.92
C LEU A 20 -20.73 6.84 -4.27
N SER A 21 -19.66 6.83 -5.06
CA SER A 21 -19.61 6.05 -6.29
C SER A 21 -19.50 4.55 -5.96
N SER A 22 -20.08 3.70 -6.81
CA SER A 22 -19.93 2.23 -6.68
C SER A 22 -18.47 1.79 -6.70
N ALA A 23 -17.63 2.50 -7.46
CA ALA A 23 -16.18 2.30 -7.48
C ALA A 23 -15.53 2.61 -6.12
N ALA A 24 -15.88 3.73 -5.48
CA ALA A 24 -15.34 4.10 -4.17
C ALA A 24 -15.73 3.08 -3.10
N VAL A 25 -17.01 2.68 -3.06
CA VAL A 25 -17.50 1.64 -2.14
C VAL A 25 -16.79 0.30 -2.40
N GLY A 26 -16.65 -0.08 -3.67
CA GLY A 26 -15.93 -1.29 -4.08
C GLY A 26 -14.47 -1.31 -3.62
N SER A 27 -13.74 -0.20 -3.81
CA SER A 27 -12.35 -0.05 -3.36
C SER A 27 -12.21 -0.18 -1.84
N VAL A 28 -13.12 0.45 -1.07
CA VAL A 28 -13.11 0.34 0.39
C VAL A 28 -13.37 -1.10 0.84
N LEU A 29 -14.36 -1.77 0.26
CA LEU A 29 -14.66 -3.17 0.58
C LEU A 29 -13.50 -4.09 0.23
N TYR A 30 -12.87 -3.88 -0.93
CA TYR A 30 -11.68 -4.62 -1.33
C TYR A 30 -10.55 -4.46 -0.31
N LEU A 31 -10.25 -3.24 0.12
CA LEU A 31 -9.18 -2.97 1.08
C LEU A 31 -9.51 -3.55 2.47
N ALA A 32 -10.77 -3.48 2.88
CA ALA A 32 -11.24 -4.05 4.15
C ALA A 32 -11.10 -5.59 4.17
N VAL A 33 -11.50 -6.27 3.09
CA VAL A 33 -11.45 -7.73 3.03
C VAL A 33 -10.05 -8.23 2.69
N VAL A 34 -9.51 -7.84 1.54
CA VAL A 34 -8.25 -8.37 1.00
C VAL A 34 -7.06 -7.72 1.69
N GLY A 35 -7.01 -6.39 1.71
CA GLY A 35 -5.89 -5.63 2.28
C GLY A 35 -5.77 -5.76 3.80
N THR A 36 -6.87 -6.09 4.49
CA THR A 36 -6.88 -6.22 5.95
C THR A 36 -7.17 -7.65 6.38
N VAL A 37 -8.42 -8.14 6.31
CA VAL A 37 -8.81 -9.42 6.93
C VAL A 37 -7.96 -10.57 6.43
N VAL A 38 -7.86 -10.75 5.11
CA VAL A 38 -7.08 -11.84 4.50
C VAL A 38 -5.59 -11.67 4.79
N THR A 39 -5.04 -10.48 4.54
CA THR A 39 -3.62 -10.19 4.71
C THR A 39 -3.15 -10.43 6.15
N PHE A 40 -3.84 -9.91 7.16
CA PHE A 40 -3.48 -10.12 8.56
C PHE A 40 -3.70 -11.56 9.02
N THR A 41 -4.77 -12.21 8.54
CA THR A 41 -4.98 -13.64 8.85
C THR A 41 -3.83 -14.49 8.34
N LEU A 42 -3.40 -14.28 7.09
CA LEU A 42 -2.24 -14.97 6.52
C LEU A 42 -0.95 -14.62 7.24
N TYR A 43 -0.75 -13.35 7.61
CA TYR A 43 0.41 -12.92 8.38
C TYR A 43 0.52 -13.66 9.72
N TYR A 44 -0.55 -13.67 10.51
CA TYR A 44 -0.57 -14.36 11.80
C TYR A 44 -0.51 -15.88 11.67
N TRP A 45 -1.10 -16.43 10.60
CA TRP A 45 -0.96 -17.85 10.29
C TRP A 45 0.50 -18.19 9.97
N LEU A 46 1.18 -17.38 9.16
CA LEU A 46 2.56 -17.61 8.76
C LEU A 46 3.56 -17.46 9.92
N LEU A 47 3.27 -16.58 10.88
CA LEU A 47 4.05 -16.48 12.13
C LEU A 47 4.11 -17.79 12.93
N ARG A 48 3.17 -18.72 12.69
CA ARG A 48 3.21 -20.06 13.31
C ARG A 48 4.26 -20.99 12.69
N PHE A 49 4.68 -20.72 11.46
CA PHE A 49 5.59 -21.58 10.68
C PHE A 49 6.96 -20.93 10.43
N VAL A 50 7.04 -19.60 10.51
CA VAL A 50 8.24 -18.83 10.16
C VAL A 50 8.50 -17.76 11.22
N SER A 51 9.77 -17.50 11.55
CA SER A 51 10.14 -16.50 12.55
C SER A 51 9.76 -15.07 12.12
N ALA A 52 9.47 -14.22 13.11
CA ALA A 52 9.13 -12.81 12.89
C ALA A 52 10.19 -12.07 12.04
N SER A 53 11.48 -12.37 12.23
CA SER A 53 12.57 -11.79 11.44
C SER A 53 12.51 -12.13 9.95
N ARG A 54 12.05 -13.34 9.58
CA ARG A 54 11.85 -13.68 8.16
C ARG A 54 10.58 -13.05 7.61
N LEU A 55 9.50 -12.98 8.40
CA LEU A 55 8.29 -12.27 7.95
C LEU A 55 8.55 -10.78 7.73
N SER A 56 9.38 -10.12 8.54
CA SER A 56 9.72 -8.72 8.33
C SER A 56 10.43 -8.47 7.01
N LEU A 57 11.08 -9.48 6.41
CA LEU A 57 11.69 -9.34 5.09
C LEU A 57 10.66 -9.17 3.97
N ILE A 58 9.43 -9.66 4.16
CA ILE A 58 8.34 -9.47 3.18
C ILE A 58 8.06 -7.99 2.96
N ALA A 59 8.16 -7.15 4.00
CA ALA A 59 7.96 -5.72 3.89
C ALA A 59 8.96 -5.03 2.94
N TYR A 60 10.15 -5.59 2.76
CA TYR A 60 11.13 -5.10 1.78
C TYR A 60 10.78 -5.49 0.34
N VAL A 61 10.03 -6.58 0.15
CA VAL A 61 9.60 -7.05 -1.17
C VAL A 61 8.34 -6.31 -1.65
N THR A 62 7.45 -5.93 -0.74
CA THR A 62 6.20 -5.18 -1.03
C THR A 62 6.40 -3.98 -1.97
N PRO A 63 7.32 -3.02 -1.71
CA PRO A 63 7.52 -1.88 -2.60
C PRO A 63 8.05 -2.27 -3.99
N ALA A 64 8.84 -3.34 -4.11
CA ALA A 64 9.30 -3.83 -5.41
C ALA A 64 8.13 -4.40 -6.24
N ILE A 65 7.25 -5.18 -5.60
CA ILE A 65 6.05 -5.72 -6.24
C ILE A 65 5.09 -4.58 -6.63
N ALA A 66 4.89 -3.60 -5.74
CA ALA A 66 4.02 -2.46 -6.00
C ALA A 66 4.49 -1.65 -7.21
N LEU A 67 5.81 -1.40 -7.33
CA LEU A 67 6.38 -0.71 -8.47
C LEU A 67 6.20 -1.51 -9.77
N TRP A 68 6.47 -2.81 -9.73
CA TRP A 68 6.32 -3.68 -10.89
C TRP A 68 4.86 -3.75 -11.37
N LEU A 69 3.91 -3.90 -10.46
CA LEU A 69 2.47 -3.88 -10.76
C LEU A 69 2.00 -2.51 -11.26
N GLY A 70 2.49 -1.41 -10.68
CA GLY A 70 2.17 -0.05 -11.10
C GLY A 70 2.62 0.22 -12.55
N TRP A 71 3.84 -0.18 -12.90
CA TRP A 71 4.32 -0.10 -14.27
C TRP A 71 3.55 -1.02 -15.23
N ALA A 72 3.27 -2.26 -14.82
CA ALA A 72 2.64 -3.25 -15.70
C ALA A 72 1.14 -3.03 -15.93
N ALA A 73 0.42 -2.48 -14.94
CA ALA A 73 -1.04 -2.30 -15.00
C ALA A 73 -1.49 -0.85 -15.22
N GLY A 74 -0.61 0.14 -15.02
CA GLY A 74 -0.96 1.56 -15.08
C GLY A 74 -0.99 2.18 -16.47
N ASP A 75 -0.38 1.54 -17.49
CA ASP A 75 -0.20 2.10 -18.85
C ASP A 75 0.36 3.54 -18.89
N GLU A 76 0.99 4.00 -17.79
CA GLU A 76 1.48 5.36 -17.65
C GLU A 76 2.80 5.53 -18.41
N PRO A 77 2.96 6.62 -19.20
CA PRO A 77 4.21 6.89 -19.88
C PRO A 77 5.31 7.10 -18.84
N LEU A 78 6.39 6.33 -18.96
CA LEU A 78 7.57 6.42 -18.11
C LEU A 78 8.26 7.78 -18.31
N THR A 79 7.83 8.79 -17.53
CA THR A 79 8.52 10.07 -17.46
C THR A 79 9.85 9.92 -16.71
N GLY A 80 10.80 10.82 -16.98
CA GLY A 80 12.11 10.79 -16.31
C GLY A 80 12.01 10.87 -14.77
N SER A 81 11.00 11.57 -14.26
CA SER A 81 10.70 11.62 -12.82
C SER A 81 10.20 10.29 -12.26
N THR A 82 9.33 9.57 -12.99
CA THR A 82 8.87 8.23 -12.60
C THR A 82 10.06 7.27 -12.51
N VAL A 83 10.96 7.30 -13.49
CA VAL A 83 12.17 6.45 -13.50
C VAL A 83 13.10 6.80 -12.34
N ALA A 84 13.34 8.09 -12.08
CA ALA A 84 14.19 8.53 -10.98
C ALA A 84 13.62 8.15 -9.60
N GLY A 85 12.32 8.36 -9.39
CA GLY A 85 11.62 7.96 -8.16
C GLY A 85 11.65 6.45 -7.95
N SER A 86 11.42 5.68 -9.01
CA SER A 86 11.49 4.22 -9.00
C SER A 86 12.89 3.72 -8.63
N ALA A 87 13.93 4.31 -9.21
CA ALA A 87 15.32 3.97 -8.91
C ALA A 87 15.69 4.28 -7.45
N LEU A 88 15.20 5.39 -6.89
CA LEU A 88 15.37 5.74 -5.47
C LEU A 88 14.74 4.71 -4.54
N VAL A 89 13.51 4.26 -4.83
CA VAL A 89 12.82 3.22 -4.05
C VAL A 89 13.62 1.91 -4.08
N VAL A 90 14.03 1.46 -5.28
CA VAL A 90 14.83 0.24 -5.43
C VAL A 90 16.17 0.35 -4.69
N ALA A 91 16.86 1.50 -4.78
CA ALA A 91 18.11 1.72 -4.05
C ALA A 91 17.91 1.65 -2.53
N GLY A 92 16.80 2.21 -2.01
CA GLY A 92 16.42 2.10 -0.61
C GLY A 92 16.18 0.65 -0.16
N ILE A 93 15.48 -0.15 -0.97
CA ILE A 93 15.25 -1.58 -0.70
C ILE A 93 16.58 -2.34 -0.66
N VAL A 94 17.45 -2.13 -1.64
CA VAL A 94 18.77 -2.80 -1.70
C VAL A 94 19.63 -2.43 -0.49
N LEU A 95 19.60 -1.17 -0.05
CA LEU A 95 20.32 -0.74 1.14
C LEU A 95 19.76 -1.40 2.41
N ALA A 96 18.43 -1.52 2.52
CA ALA A 96 17.78 -2.16 3.66
C ALA A 96 18.08 -3.67 3.73
N LEU A 97 18.17 -4.35 2.59
CA LEU A 97 18.50 -5.79 2.49
C LEU A 97 19.99 -6.11 2.76
N ARG A 98 20.88 -5.10 2.73
CA ARG A 98 22.31 -5.26 2.99
C ARG A 98 22.69 -5.13 4.48
N ARG A 99 21.72 -4.91 5.37
CA ARG A 99 21.89 -4.88 6.83
C ARG A 99 21.26 -6.13 7.46
#